data_AF-A0A838XDU0-F1
#
_entry.id   AF-A0A838XDU0-F1
#
_cell.length_a   1.000
_cell.length_b   1.000
_cell.length_c   1.000
_cell.angle_alpha   90.00
_cell.angle_beta   90.00
_cell.angle_gamma   90.00
#
_symmetry.space_group_name_H-M   'P 1'
#
loop_
_entity.id
_entity.type
_entity.pdbx_description
1 polymer ?
#
loop_
_entity_poly.entity_id
_entity_poly.type
_entity_poly.pdbx_seq_one_letter_code
_entity_poly.pdbx_strand_id
1 'polypeptide(L)'
;MTDPRNQPPAPSQYLSQDQDQDTLLGRETHDPLDEGLTAPERWSAGEGFGTTVDEQIQGESFEQRLSQEEPDVDPDSEWSEEDLDDGEVGGRRSGRLVDPEGGNGVDHVSELVGDDVGIDGAGASAEEAAVHVVEDE
;
A
#
# COMPACT_ATOMS: atom_id res chain seq x y z
N MET A 1 7.91 4.43 80.34
CA MET A 1 8.98 3.68 79.65
C MET A 1 8.31 2.73 78.68
N THR A 2 8.04 3.23 77.47
CA THR A 2 7.53 2.43 76.35
C THR A 2 8.76 1.88 75.63
N ASP A 3 8.91 0.56 75.56
CA ASP A 3 10.04 -0.08 74.89
C ASP A 3 9.95 0.23 73.37
N PRO A 4 10.90 0.97 72.78
CA PRO A 4 10.85 1.36 71.37
C PRO A 4 10.98 0.18 70.40
N ARG A 5 11.24 -1.03 70.91
CA ARG A 5 11.37 -2.26 70.11
C ARG A 5 10.07 -3.07 70.00
N ASN A 6 9.00 -2.65 70.66
CA ASN A 6 7.72 -3.35 70.62
C ASN A 6 6.57 -2.42 70.20
N GLN A 7 6.75 -1.80 69.03
CA GLN A 7 5.68 -1.10 68.32
C GLN A 7 4.89 -2.17 67.51
N PRO A 8 3.54 -2.21 67.57
CA PRO A 8 2.79 -3.00 66.59
C PRO A 8 3.20 -2.53 65.18
N PRO A 9 3.30 -3.43 64.19
CA PRO A 9 3.64 -3.01 62.84
C PRO A 9 2.61 -1.95 62.39
N ALA A 10 3.08 -0.87 61.76
CA ALA A 10 2.17 0.08 61.14
C ALA A 10 1.21 -0.72 60.24
N PRO A 11 -0.10 -0.42 60.26
CA PRO A 11 -1.02 -1.07 59.33
C PRO A 11 -0.43 -0.88 57.93
N SER A 12 -0.43 -1.95 57.14
CA SER A 12 0.21 -1.93 55.84
C SER A 12 -0.30 -0.74 55.02
N GLN A 13 0.58 0.22 54.75
CA GLN A 13 0.31 1.28 53.79
C GLN A 13 0.44 0.69 52.38
N TYR A 14 -0.44 -0.24 52.03
CA TYR A 14 -0.70 -0.54 50.63
C TYR A 14 -1.56 0.58 50.07
N LEU A 15 -0.94 1.75 49.88
CA LEU A 15 -1.47 2.85 49.09
C LEU A 15 -0.62 2.93 47.83
N SER A 16 -0.94 2.05 46.89
CA SER A 16 -0.96 2.40 45.48
C SER A 16 -2.24 1.76 44.94
N GLN A 17 -3.35 2.40 45.31
CA GLN A 17 -4.63 2.23 44.68
C GLN A 17 -4.52 3.01 43.36
N ASP A 18 -4.19 2.37 42.24
CA ASP A 18 -4.47 2.99 40.93
C ASP A 18 -6.00 3.04 40.81
N GLN A 19 -6.63 4.19 41.06
CA GLN A 19 -8.09 4.33 41.04
C GLN A 19 -8.54 5.07 39.79
N ASP A 20 -8.88 4.38 38.69
CA ASP A 20 -9.31 4.93 37.39
C ASP A 20 -10.61 5.80 37.35
N GLN A 21 -10.76 6.77 38.24
CA GLN A 21 -10.82 8.17 37.79
C GLN A 21 -9.42 8.62 37.26
N ASP A 22 -8.37 7.89 37.67
CA ASP A 22 -6.93 8.10 37.55
C ASP A 22 -6.27 7.72 36.21
N THR A 23 -6.98 7.20 35.20
CA THR A 23 -6.53 7.38 33.79
C THR A 23 -7.60 7.93 32.87
N LEU A 24 -8.79 8.23 33.40
CA LEU A 24 -9.74 9.18 32.77
C LEU A 24 -9.22 10.63 32.83
N LEU A 25 -7.96 10.77 33.21
CA LEU A 25 -7.13 11.91 32.87
C LEU A 25 -6.19 11.50 31.73
N GLY A 26 -6.23 12.22 30.60
CA GLY A 26 -6.82 13.56 30.42
C GLY A 26 -8.13 13.66 29.61
N ARG A 27 -9.32 13.52 30.23
CA ARG A 27 -10.56 14.14 29.68
C ARG A 27 -11.42 14.81 30.77
N GLU A 28 -10.95 16.00 31.16
CA GLU A 28 -11.67 17.21 31.57
C GLU A 28 -12.92 17.21 32.50
N THR A 29 -13.34 16.09 33.10
CA THR A 29 -14.35 16.05 34.20
C THR A 29 -13.85 15.28 35.43
N HIS A 30 -14.30 15.70 36.63
CA HIS A 30 -13.88 15.14 37.92
C HIS A 30 -14.55 13.78 38.24
N ASP A 31 -15.58 13.41 37.46
CA ASP A 31 -16.23 12.09 37.42
C ASP A 31 -16.35 11.65 35.94
N PRO A 32 -15.88 10.47 35.52
CA PRO A 32 -16.01 9.93 34.17
C PRO A 32 -17.45 9.59 33.79
N LEU A 33 -18.36 9.48 34.77
CA LEU A 33 -19.79 9.37 34.48
C LEU A 33 -20.38 10.71 34.00
N ASP A 34 -19.65 11.82 34.13
CA ASP A 34 -20.04 13.13 33.64
C ASP A 34 -19.61 13.39 32.17
N GLU A 35 -18.78 12.52 31.56
CA GLU A 35 -18.40 12.65 30.15
C GLU A 35 -19.56 12.20 29.24
N GLY A 36 -20.08 13.14 28.43
CA GLY A 36 -21.10 12.85 27.43
C GLY A 36 -20.48 12.46 26.08
N LEU A 37 -20.81 11.28 25.56
CA LEU A 37 -20.47 10.92 24.19
C LEU A 37 -21.48 11.57 23.22
N THR A 38 -21.01 12.47 22.36
CA THR A 38 -21.84 13.03 21.28
C THR A 38 -21.59 12.23 20.01
N ALA A 39 -22.64 11.58 19.49
CA ALA A 39 -22.57 10.92 18.21
C ALA A 39 -22.31 11.96 17.10
N PRO A 40 -21.57 11.60 16.03
CA PRO A 40 -21.45 12.47 14.88
C PRO A 40 -22.85 12.83 14.37
N GLU A 41 -23.10 14.11 14.10
CA GLU A 41 -24.37 14.59 13.51
C GLU A 41 -24.57 14.13 12.05
N ARG A 42 -23.57 13.44 11.49
CA ARG A 42 -23.53 12.95 10.12
C ARG A 42 -23.71 11.45 10.07
N TRP A 43 -24.12 10.99 8.90
CA TRP A 43 -24.33 9.58 8.57
C TRP A 43 -23.19 8.69 9.09
N SER A 44 -23.57 7.62 9.78
CA SER A 44 -22.67 6.57 10.27
C SER A 44 -22.63 5.40 9.29
N ALA A 45 -21.53 4.63 9.30
CA ALA A 45 -21.42 3.42 8.47
C ALA A 45 -22.53 2.39 8.76
N GLY A 46 -23.12 2.43 9.97
CA GLY A 46 -24.23 1.57 10.38
C GLY A 46 -25.61 2.01 9.86
N GLU A 47 -25.70 3.15 9.17
CA GLU A 47 -26.93 3.62 8.52
C GLU A 47 -26.90 3.32 7.00
N GLY A 48 -25.79 2.79 6.47
CA GLY A 48 -25.66 2.38 5.08
C GLY A 48 -26.45 1.12 4.69
N PHE A 49 -26.41 0.79 3.39
CA PHE A 49 -27.02 -0.41 2.84
C PHE A 49 -26.37 -1.68 3.39
N GLY A 50 -27.15 -2.73 3.65
CA GLY A 50 -26.65 -4.04 4.13
C GLY A 50 -26.84 -4.28 5.63
N THR A 51 -27.59 -3.40 6.30
CA THR A 51 -27.89 -3.50 7.73
C THR A 51 -29.16 -4.31 8.00
N THR A 52 -30.02 -4.48 6.99
CA THR A 52 -31.23 -5.31 7.05
C THR A 52 -31.05 -6.66 6.35
N VAL A 53 -31.88 -7.65 6.72
CA VAL A 53 -31.83 -9.00 6.12
C VAL A 53 -32.13 -8.95 4.62
N ASP A 54 -33.09 -8.14 4.19
CA ASP A 54 -33.47 -8.02 2.78
C ASP A 54 -32.34 -7.41 1.94
N GLU A 55 -31.66 -6.39 2.45
CA GLU A 55 -30.51 -5.78 1.77
C GLU A 55 -29.33 -6.75 1.66
N GLN A 56 -29.08 -7.56 2.68
CA GLN A 56 -28.03 -8.59 2.62
C GLN A 56 -28.33 -9.66 1.55
N ILE A 57 -29.60 -10.01 1.34
CA ILE A 57 -30.01 -10.92 0.27
C ILE A 57 -29.88 -10.25 -1.10
N GLN A 58 -30.28 -8.99 -1.21
CA GLN A 58 -30.19 -8.23 -2.45
C GLN A 58 -28.73 -7.99 -2.87
N GLY A 59 -27.86 -7.71 -1.90
CA GLY A 59 -26.48 -7.31 -2.12
C GLY A 59 -26.37 -5.88 -2.67
N GLU A 60 -25.18 -5.30 -2.53
CA GLU A 60 -24.89 -3.97 -3.05
C GLU A 60 -24.78 -3.97 -4.57
N SER A 61 -25.26 -2.88 -5.18
CA SER A 61 -25.03 -2.60 -6.60
C SER A 61 -23.59 -2.18 -6.86
N PHE A 62 -23.16 -2.29 -8.12
CA PHE A 62 -21.84 -1.82 -8.54
C PHE A 62 -21.64 -0.32 -8.28
N GLU A 63 -22.66 0.51 -8.56
CA GLU A 63 -22.58 1.96 -8.33
C GLU A 63 -22.43 2.30 -6.85
N GLN A 64 -23.11 1.58 -5.95
CA GLN A 64 -22.95 1.76 -4.51
C GLN A 64 -21.52 1.43 -4.05
N ARG A 65 -20.94 0.33 -4.56
CA ARG A 65 -19.55 -0.03 -4.26
C ARG A 65 -18.56 0.99 -4.82
N LEU A 66 -18.81 1.50 -6.02
CA LEU A 66 -17.98 2.54 -6.64
C LEU A 66 -18.04 3.85 -5.83
N SER A 67 -19.19 4.22 -5.29
CA SER A 67 -19.32 5.42 -4.45
C SER A 67 -18.60 5.34 -3.09
N GLN A 68 -18.28 4.12 -2.64
CA GLN A 68 -17.55 3.85 -1.41
C GLN A 68 -16.03 3.69 -1.63
N GLU A 69 -15.60 3.57 -2.88
CA GLU A 69 -14.19 3.43 -3.23
C GLU A 69 -13.44 4.73 -2.89
N GLU A 70 -12.36 4.60 -2.12
CA GLU A 70 -11.36 5.64 -1.96
C GLU A 70 -10.22 5.34 -2.94
N PRO A 71 -9.82 6.30 -3.79
CA PRO A 71 -8.70 6.09 -4.70
C PRO A 71 -7.44 5.71 -3.94
N ASP A 72 -6.75 4.66 -4.40
CA ASP A 72 -5.45 4.31 -3.85
C ASP A 72 -4.45 5.46 -4.06
N VAL A 73 -3.57 5.65 -3.07
CA VAL A 73 -2.44 6.56 -3.22
C VAL A 73 -1.42 5.90 -4.12
N ASP A 74 -1.09 6.55 -5.24
CA ASP A 74 -0.05 6.10 -6.14
C ASP A 74 1.32 6.13 -5.42
N PRO A 75 1.96 4.96 -5.19
CA PRO A 75 3.23 4.87 -4.49
C PRO A 75 4.37 5.57 -5.23
N ASP A 76 4.20 5.80 -6.54
CA ASP A 76 5.18 6.43 -7.40
C ASP A 76 4.81 7.89 -7.71
N SER A 77 3.79 8.46 -7.05
CA SER A 77 3.36 9.86 -7.28
C SER A 77 4.44 10.92 -7.02
N GLU A 78 5.49 10.55 -6.29
CA GLU A 78 6.66 11.39 -6.01
C GLU A 78 7.79 11.23 -7.04
N TRP A 79 7.69 10.24 -7.93
CA TRP A 79 8.64 10.00 -9.03
C TRP A 79 8.17 10.77 -10.25
N SER A 80 9.08 11.55 -10.83
CA SER A 80 8.83 12.21 -12.11
C SER A 80 9.06 11.25 -13.27
N GLU A 81 8.54 11.57 -14.45
CA GLU A 81 8.88 10.84 -15.70
C GLU A 81 10.39 10.81 -15.94
N GLU A 82 11.13 11.83 -15.47
CA GLU A 82 12.60 11.92 -15.54
C GLU A 82 13.31 11.00 -14.54
N ASP A 83 12.66 10.61 -13.43
CA ASP A 83 13.19 9.63 -12.48
C ASP A 83 13.00 8.18 -12.97
N LEU A 84 12.04 7.96 -13.88
CA LEU A 84 11.69 6.65 -14.41
C LEU A 84 12.36 6.31 -15.75
N ASP A 85 12.76 7.34 -16.51
CA ASP A 85 13.44 7.21 -17.79
C ASP A 85 14.94 7.55 -17.63
N ASP A 86 15.73 6.54 -17.30
CA ASP A 86 17.20 6.63 -17.26
C ASP A 86 17.84 6.47 -18.66
N GLY A 87 17.03 6.40 -19.71
CA GLY A 87 17.47 6.19 -21.08
C GLY A 87 17.87 4.75 -21.41
N GLU A 88 17.79 3.81 -20.46
CA GLU A 88 18.12 2.40 -20.71
C GLU A 88 16.96 1.62 -21.36
N VAL A 89 15.78 2.24 -21.47
CA VAL A 89 14.59 1.65 -22.11
C VAL A 89 14.24 2.41 -23.38
N GLY A 90 14.46 1.75 -24.52
CA GLY A 90 14.13 2.31 -25.83
C GLY A 90 12.62 2.52 -26.05
N GLY A 91 12.23 3.62 -26.68
CA GLY A 91 10.83 3.86 -27.06
C GLY A 91 10.34 3.01 -28.24
N ARG A 92 11.26 2.39 -28.99
CA ARG A 92 10.94 1.49 -30.11
C ARG A 92 11.24 0.04 -29.76
N ARG A 93 10.29 -0.85 -30.03
CA ARG A 93 10.52 -2.29 -29.95
C ARG A 93 11.55 -2.73 -30.99
N SER A 94 12.41 -3.68 -30.64
CA SER A 94 13.28 -4.39 -31.59
C SER A 94 12.47 -5.31 -32.51
N GLY A 95 12.87 -5.36 -33.78
CA GLY A 95 12.39 -6.34 -34.74
C GLY A 95 13.19 -7.65 -34.71
N ARG A 96 13.12 -8.39 -35.82
CA ARG A 96 13.92 -9.60 -36.06
C ARG A 96 15.38 -9.20 -36.22
N LEU A 97 16.25 -9.80 -35.41
CA LEU A 97 17.69 -9.64 -35.52
C LEU A 97 18.26 -10.65 -36.51
N VAL A 98 19.10 -10.18 -37.43
CA VAL A 98 19.78 -11.00 -38.43
C VAL A 98 21.28 -10.81 -38.29
N ASP A 99 22.00 -11.92 -38.35
CA ASP A 99 23.46 -11.92 -38.37
C ASP A 99 24.00 -11.03 -39.53
N PRO A 100 25.10 -10.28 -39.33
CA PRO A 100 25.63 -9.36 -40.35
C PRO A 100 25.99 -10.03 -41.68
N GLU A 101 26.34 -11.33 -41.66
CA GLU A 101 26.65 -12.13 -42.85
C GLU A 101 25.43 -12.90 -43.36
N GLY A 102 24.24 -12.57 -42.86
CA GLY A 102 22.95 -13.12 -43.26
C GLY A 102 22.62 -14.46 -42.61
N GLY A 103 23.43 -14.93 -41.66
CA GLY A 103 23.18 -16.14 -40.87
C GLY A 103 23.34 -17.45 -41.64
N ASN A 104 24.03 -17.42 -42.78
CA ASN A 104 24.27 -18.59 -43.63
C ASN A 104 25.78 -18.80 -43.84
N GLY A 105 26.27 -20.03 -43.65
CA GLY A 105 27.66 -20.36 -43.92
C GLY A 105 28.52 -20.38 -42.66
N VAL A 106 29.80 -20.04 -42.82
CA VAL A 106 30.74 -19.96 -41.69
C VAL A 106 30.72 -18.53 -41.19
N ASP A 107 30.44 -18.36 -39.91
CA ASP A 107 30.47 -17.06 -39.25
C ASP A 107 31.92 -16.57 -39.09
N HIS A 108 32.19 -15.37 -39.60
CA HIS A 108 33.48 -14.70 -39.49
C HIS A 108 33.51 -13.61 -38.41
N VAL A 109 32.38 -13.31 -37.78
CA VAL A 109 32.24 -12.32 -36.72
C VAL A 109 32.29 -13.05 -35.38
N SER A 110 33.37 -12.85 -34.61
CA SER A 110 33.51 -13.55 -33.33
C SER A 110 32.56 -13.05 -32.23
N GLU A 111 31.90 -11.91 -32.46
CA GLU A 111 31.01 -11.24 -31.52
C GLU A 111 29.56 -11.64 -31.78
N LEU A 112 28.75 -11.76 -30.72
CA LEU A 112 27.32 -12.04 -30.85
C LEU A 112 26.57 -10.74 -31.13
N VAL A 113 26.57 -10.34 -32.40
CA VAL A 113 25.92 -9.11 -32.90
C VAL A 113 24.89 -9.45 -33.97
N GLY A 114 23.92 -8.56 -34.18
CA GLY A 114 22.92 -8.72 -35.23
C GLY A 114 22.23 -7.40 -35.56
N ASP A 115 21.83 -7.26 -36.81
CA ASP A 115 21.12 -6.10 -37.33
C ASP A 115 19.60 -6.29 -37.20
N ASP A 116 18.91 -5.27 -36.68
CA ASP A 116 17.45 -5.21 -36.67
C ASP A 116 16.93 -4.94 -38.08
N VAL A 117 16.29 -5.94 -38.69
CA VAL A 117 15.66 -5.83 -40.03
C VAL A 117 14.16 -5.56 -39.96
N GLY A 118 13.65 -5.17 -38.79
CA GLY A 118 12.26 -4.83 -38.57
C GLY A 118 11.37 -6.01 -38.18
N ILE A 119 10.09 -5.73 -38.01
CA ILE A 119 9.09 -6.69 -37.52
C ILE A 119 8.73 -7.69 -38.63
N ASP A 120 9.04 -8.97 -38.41
CA ASP A 120 8.70 -10.08 -39.31
C ASP A 120 7.31 -10.66 -39.00
N GLY A 121 6.28 -9.80 -39.10
CA GLY A 121 4.88 -10.14 -38.80
C GLY A 121 4.47 -9.91 -37.33
N ALA A 122 3.17 -10.06 -37.04
CA ALA A 122 2.60 -9.80 -35.71
C ALA A 122 2.63 -11.02 -34.76
N GLY A 123 3.46 -12.02 -35.06
CA GLY A 123 3.51 -13.31 -34.35
C GLY A 123 4.48 -13.36 -33.17
N ALA A 124 4.91 -12.21 -32.67
CA ALA A 124 5.90 -12.12 -31.61
C ALA A 124 5.39 -12.73 -30.29
N SER A 125 6.28 -13.40 -29.56
CA SER A 125 5.98 -13.79 -28.18
C SER A 125 5.96 -12.57 -27.26
N ALA A 126 5.47 -12.75 -26.03
CA ALA A 126 5.49 -11.68 -25.03
C ALA A 126 6.93 -11.22 -24.73
N GLU A 127 7.88 -12.16 -24.66
CA GLU A 127 9.29 -11.87 -24.41
C GLU A 127 9.92 -11.11 -25.59
N GLU A 128 9.61 -11.51 -26.83
CA GLU A 128 10.11 -10.83 -28.01
C GLU A 128 9.51 -9.41 -28.16
N ALA A 129 8.26 -9.23 -27.72
CA ALA A 129 7.60 -7.93 -27.67
C ALA A 129 8.14 -7.00 -26.58
N ALA A 130 8.83 -7.55 -25.57
CA ALA A 130 9.41 -6.78 -24.47
C ALA A 130 10.79 -6.17 -24.81
N VAL A 131 11.45 -6.62 -25.88
CA VAL A 131 12.79 -6.12 -26.26
C VAL A 131 12.69 -4.79 -27.01
N HIS A 132 13.43 -3.78 -26.56
CA HIS A 132 13.44 -2.42 -27.12
C HIS A 132 14.85 -1.99 -27.50
N VAL A 133 14.96 -1.05 -28.45
CA VAL A 133 16.25 -0.52 -28.90
C VAL A 133 16.55 0.80 -28.23
N VAL A 134 17.66 0.82 -27.50
CA VAL A 134 18.29 2.02 -26.93
C VAL A 134 19.19 2.63 -28.00
N GLU A 135 19.09 3.94 -28.20
CA GLU A 135 19.95 4.68 -29.13
C GLU A 135 21.29 5.00 -28.45
N ASP A 136 22.39 4.83 -29.16
CA ASP A 136 23.70 5.30 -28.70
C ASP A 136 23.74 6.84 -28.73
N GLU A 137 24.35 7.47 -27.72
CA GLU A 137 24.57 8.94 -27.64
C GLU A 137 25.44 9.51 -28.77
#